data_AF-A0A5C1AAB9-F1
#
_entry.id   AF-A0A5C1AAB9-F1
#
_cell.length_a   1.000
_cell.length_b   1.000
_cell.length_c   1.000
_cell.angle_alpha   90.00
_cell.angle_beta   90.00
_cell.angle_gamma   90.00
#
_symmetry.space_group_name_H-M   'P 1'
#
loop_
_entity.id
_entity.type
_entity.pdbx_description
1 polymer ?
#
loop_
_entity_poly.entity_id
_entity_poly.type
_entity_poly.pdbx_seq_one_letter_code
_entity_poly.pdbx_strand_id
1 'polypeptide(L)' 'MLMPLDMLRAGEHGEVAEVSGDPAWVHRLAELGLREGSRLCVVQPGTPCLLQVANGRLCLRGSECSQILVRPVCGT' A
#
# COMPACT_ATOMS: atom_id res chain seq x y z
N MET A 1 9.43 -0.63 12.46
CA MET A 1 8.09 -0.35 13.03
C MET A 1 7.05 -0.72 11.99
N LEU A 2 5.91 -1.28 12.41
CA LEU A 2 4.79 -1.59 11.53
C LEU A 2 3.70 -0.54 11.71
N MET A 3 3.09 -0.07 10.62
CA MET A 3 1.99 0.90 10.66
C MET A 3 1.00 0.68 9.52
N PRO A 4 -0.25 1.14 9.64
CA PRO A 4 -1.17 1.24 8.52
C PRO A 4 -0.60 2.08 7.37
N LEU A 5 -0.92 1.71 6.14
CA LEU A 5 -0.45 2.39 4.93
C LEU A 5 -0.94 3.86 4.85
N ASP A 6 -2.11 4.17 5.41
CA ASP A 6 -2.65 5.54 5.45
C ASP A 6 -1.87 6.50 6.38
N MET A 7 -0.94 5.98 7.19
CA MET A 7 -0.02 6.81 7.97
C MET A 7 1.17 7.33 7.15
N LEU A 8 1.44 6.75 5.98
CA LEU A 8 2.48 7.24 5.08
C LEU A 8 2.06 8.54 4.39
N ARG A 9 3.01 9.45 4.23
CA ARG A 9 2.85 10.74 3.55
C ARG A 9 3.24 10.66 2.09
N ALA A 10 2.83 11.65 1.30
CA ALA A 10 3.27 11.78 -0.09
C ALA A 10 4.80 11.72 -0.20
N GLY A 11 5.31 10.87 -1.10
CA GLY A 11 6.73 10.59 -1.32
C GLY A 11 7.35 9.57 -0.36
N GLU A 12 6.65 9.16 0.70
CA GLU A 12 7.15 8.12 1.60
C GLU A 12 6.97 6.72 1.01
N HIS A 13 7.91 5.83 1.37
CA HIS A 13 7.98 4.47 0.86
C HIS A 13 7.71 3.47 1.96
N GLY A 14 7.07 2.36 1.59
CA GLY A 14 6.79 1.25 2.49
C GLY A 14 7.07 -0.09 1.84
N GLU A 15 7.47 -1.05 2.66
CA GLU A 15 7.42 -2.47 2.32
C GLU A 15 6.18 -3.07 2.97
N VAL A 16 5.31 -3.70 2.17
CA VAL A 16 4.08 -4.34 2.64
C VAL A 16 4.44 -5.53 3.52
N ALA A 17 3.95 -5.53 4.75
CA ALA A 17 4.11 -6.64 5.67
C ALA A 17 2.86 -7.52 5.73
N GLU A 18 1.67 -6.94 5.53
CA GLU A 18 0.41 -7.69 5.56
C GLU A 18 -0.65 -6.97 4.73
N VAL A 19 -1.51 -7.74 4.08
CA VAL A 19 -2.75 -7.28 3.45
C VAL A 19 -3.88 -8.16 3.97
N SER A 20 -4.79 -7.59 4.75
CA SER A 20 -5.89 -8.30 5.40
C SER A 20 -7.23 -7.85 4.80
N GLY A 21 -8.28 -8.67 4.85
CA GLY A 21 -9.60 -8.28 4.36
C GLY A 21 -10.31 -9.38 3.60
N ASP A 22 -11.20 -9.00 2.68
CA ASP A 22 -11.89 -9.94 1.81
C ASP A 22 -10.88 -10.72 0.91
N PRO A 23 -10.94 -12.06 0.84
CA PRO A 23 -9.96 -12.84 0.07
C PRO A 23 -9.90 -12.48 -1.41
N ALA A 24 -11.02 -12.16 -2.05
CA ALA A 24 -11.02 -11.77 -3.47
C ALA A 24 -10.32 -10.42 -3.67
N TRP A 25 -10.51 -9.49 -2.73
CA TRP A 25 -9.81 -8.21 -2.70
C TRP A 25 -8.30 -8.39 -2.48
N VAL A 26 -7.89 -9.19 -1.49
CA VAL A 26 -6.47 -9.50 -1.23
C VAL A 26 -5.81 -10.15 -2.44
N HIS A 27 -6.46 -11.14 -3.05
CA HIS A 27 -5.98 -11.79 -4.27
C HIS A 27 -5.82 -10.78 -5.41
N ARG A 28 -6.80 -9.90 -5.60
CA ARG A 28 -6.75 -8.88 -6.67
C ARG A 28 -5.59 -7.91 -6.47
N LEU A 29 -5.33 -7.47 -5.24
CA LEU A 29 -4.19 -6.62 -4.93
C LEU A 29 -2.86 -7.33 -5.22
N ALA A 30 -2.76 -8.61 -4.87
CA ALA A 30 -1.56 -9.40 -5.14
C ALA A 30 -1.27 -9.54 -6.65
N GLU A 31 -2.29 -9.75 -7.47
CA GLU A 31 -2.17 -9.74 -8.94
C GLU A 31 -1.67 -8.40 -9.48
N LEU A 32 -2.06 -7.30 -8.81
CA LEU A 32 -1.66 -5.94 -9.15
C LEU A 32 -0.30 -5.54 -8.57
N GLY A 33 0.37 -6.45 -7.86
CA GLY A 33 1.72 -6.26 -7.31
C GLY A 33 1.75 -5.77 -5.86
N LEU A 34 0.60 -5.53 -5.24
CA LEU A 34 0.49 -5.16 -3.82
C LEU A 34 0.25 -6.41 -2.97
N ARG A 35 1.35 -6.97 -2.45
CA ARG A 35 1.38 -8.18 -1.62
C ARG A 35 2.50 -8.09 -0.58
N GLU A 36 2.51 -8.97 0.40
CA GLU A 36 3.62 -9.07 1.36
C GLU A 36 5.00 -9.08 0.66
N GLY A 37 5.93 -8.30 1.18
CA GLY A 37 7.27 -8.08 0.63
C GLY A 37 7.34 -7.08 -0.54
N SER A 38 6.20 -6.63 -1.08
CA SER A 38 6.21 -5.63 -2.16
C SER A 38 6.57 -4.23 -1.64
N ARG A 39 7.28 -3.46 -2.46
CA ARG A 39 7.57 -2.06 -2.19
C ARG A 39 6.59 -1.14 -2.90
N LEU A 40 6.25 -0.06 -2.22
CA LEU A 40 5.37 0.99 -2.73
C LEU A 40 5.87 2.37 -2.33
N CYS A 41 5.38 3.37 -3.06
CA CYS A 41 5.52 4.78 -2.75
C CYS A 41 4.12 5.42 -2.72
N VAL A 42 3.84 6.24 -1.72
CA VAL A 42 2.61 7.03 -1.69
C VAL A 42 2.75 8.22 -2.63
N VAL A 43 1.96 8.25 -3.70
CA VAL A 43 1.89 9.39 -4.63
C VAL A 43 0.93 10.45 -4.08
N GLN A 44 -0.22 10.03 -3.55
CA GLN A 44 -1.22 10.90 -2.95
C GLN A 44 -1.84 10.19 -1.73
N PRO A 45 -1.75 10.74 -0.52
CA PRO A 45 -2.46 10.21 0.64
C PRO A 45 -3.94 10.62 0.63
N GLY A 46 -4.75 9.99 1.49
CA GLY A 46 -6.16 10.36 1.69
C GLY A 46 -7.15 9.52 0.89
N THR A 47 -8.28 10.11 0.50
CA THR A 47 -9.33 9.42 -0.26
C THR A 47 -9.62 10.16 -1.57
N PRO A 48 -9.17 9.65 -2.73
CA PRO A 48 -8.45 8.39 -2.91
C PRO A 48 -6.97 8.47 -2.49
N CYS A 49 -6.42 7.31 -2.12
CA CYS A 49 -5.00 7.12 -1.91
C CYS A 49 -4.38 6.55 -3.20
N LEU A 50 -3.42 7.27 -3.77
CA LEU A 50 -2.70 6.85 -4.97
C LEU A 50 -1.33 6.32 -4.59
N LEU A 51 -1.03 5.10 -5.03
CA LEU A 51 0.21 4.38 -4.78
C LEU A 51 0.93 4.10 -6.09
N GLN A 52 2.25 4.20 -6.09
CA GLN A 52 3.11 3.59 -7.09
C GLN A 52 3.55 2.22 -6.55
N VAL A 53 3.18 1.14 -7.24
CA VAL A 53 3.49 -0.25 -6.85
C VAL A 53 4.04 -0.97 -8.07
N ALA A 54 5.25 -1.51 -7.96
CA ALA A 54 5.96 -2.10 -9.10
C ALA A 54 5.89 -1.18 -10.34
N ASN A 55 5.25 -1.66 -11.40
CA ASN A 55 5.21 -1.00 -12.71
C ASN A 55 3.93 -0.17 -12.93
N GLY A 56 3.07 -0.04 -11.92
CA GLY A 56 1.74 0.51 -12.05
C GLY A 56 1.35 1.46 -10.92
N ARG A 57 0.22 2.15 -11.13
CA ARG A 57 -0.42 2.97 -10.10
C ARG A 57 -1.69 2.32 -9.60
N LEU A 58 -1.85 2.27 -8.30
CA LEU A 58 -3.05 1.78 -7.64
C LEU A 58 -3.78 2.91 -6.93
N CYS A 59 -5.09 2.95 -7.13
CA CYS A 59 -5.98 3.88 -6.49
C CYS A 59 -6.82 3.11 -5.47
N LEU A 60 -6.57 3.34 -4.20
CA LEU A 60 -7.30 2.75 -3.09
C LEU A 60 -8.25 3.78 -2.48
N ARG A 61 -9.40 3.32 -1.98
CA ARG A 61 -10.30 4.13 -1.17
C ARG A 61 -9.78 4.17 0.26
N GLY A 62 -10.06 5.25 1.00
CA GLY A 62 -9.44 5.47 2.32
C GLY A 62 -9.61 4.32 3.32
N SER A 63 -10.75 3.64 3.34
CA SER A 63 -10.98 2.50 4.24
C SER A 63 -10.10 1.28 3.92
N GLU A 64 -9.72 1.10 2.67
CA GLU A 64 -8.91 -0.04 2.21
C GLU A 64 -7.45 0.08 2.65
N CYS A 65 -6.92 1.32 2.72
CA CYS A 65 -5.54 1.59 3.13
C CYS A 65 -5.24 1.12 4.57
N SER A 66 -6.22 1.24 5.48
CA SER A 66 -6.08 0.81 6.86
C SER A 66 -5.91 -0.71 7.03
N GLN A 67 -6.27 -1.49 6.01
CA GLN A 67 -6.14 -2.95 5.98
C GLN A 67 -4.78 -3.45 5.48
N ILE A 68 -3.90 -2.52 5.10
CA ILE A 68 -2.56 -2.80 4.61
C ILE A 68 -1.55 -2.30 5.64
N LEU A 69 -0.76 -3.22 6.18
CA LEU A 69 0.30 -2.90 7.12
C LEU A 69 1.64 -2.84 6.39
N VAL A 70 2.41 -1.79 6.68
CA VAL A 70 3.69 -1.52 6.04
C VAL A 70 4.79 -1.28 7.06
N ARG A 71 6.02 -1.59 6.66
CA ARG A 71 7.24 -1.11 7.29
C ARG A 71 7.78 0.06 6.47
N PRO A 72 7.87 1.29 7.01
CA PRO A 72 8.49 2.39 6.29
C PRO A 72 9.93 2.07 5.93
N VAL A 73 10.33 2.47 4.73
CA VAL A 73 11.70 2.30 4.22
C VAL A 73 12.20 3.62 3.65
N CYS A 74 13.51 3.87 3.71
CA CYS A 74 14.10 5.00 3.00
C CYS A 74 13.90 4.80 1.49
N GLY A 75 13.37 5.82 0.80
CA GLY A 75 13.22 5.80 -0.65
C GLY A 75 14.58 5.52 -1.30
N THR A 76 14.59 4.64 -2.29
CA THR A 76 15.77 4.28 -3.09
C THR A 76 15.74 5.04 -4.40
#